data_AF-A0A534MJ53-F1
#
_entry.id   AF-A0A534MJ53-F1
#
_cell.length_a   1.000
_cell.length_b   1.000
_cell.length_c   1.000
_cell.angle_alpha   90.00
_cell.angle_beta   90.00
_cell.angle_gamma   90.00
#
_symmetry.space_group_name_H-M   'P 1'
#
loop_
_entity.id
_entity.type
_entity.pdbx_description
1 polymer ?
#
loop_
_entity_poly.entity_id
_entity_poly.type
_entity_poly.pdbx_seq_one_letter_code
_entity_poly.pdbx_strand_id
1 'polypeptide(L)'
;MGGPSADRATLTTNPILWQVNGAGGPSSPVRSDQVLAQIAAGRLGFASTVRRVPDGPWARAADQREFGYAFPYVNLPTGKPKRKGQPSPVGLIAMNSDLGRALAVAGELVSDPKARNLNFFCSAYLDWLPAPLLRRTHLFQMWDGFWIAPIVESGAVKPGGWLNLYLVALNLKDREQQRTLRASDAPIAEGMRGSLSFALPPYSWTIQMVSVPATGAPGFHKVSFKTRSGAERAATAVAVGVLTLGSFVYAPGSSGFNLQFEILAPETSRVVESWENFAVQAANKRFEAAHATALSDSRGGRIPKESVLQRFRSYLTPALVAGVLKDNRRPPDQVFPRLLDEFLFDWLGLKGAEGAFLSE
;
A
#
# COMPACT_ATOMS: atom_id res chain seq x y z
N MET A 1 -52.68 -40.20 2.76
CA MET A 1 -51.77 -40.82 1.78
C MET A 1 -51.01 -39.71 1.06
N GLY A 2 -49.67 -39.79 1.09
CA GLY A 2 -48.69 -39.15 0.20
C GLY A 2 -48.84 -37.68 -0.19
N GLY A 3 -48.05 -36.80 0.41
CA GLY A 3 -47.99 -35.37 0.07
C GLY A 3 -47.16 -35.03 -1.18
N PRO A 4 -47.09 -33.75 -1.58
CA PRO A 4 -46.08 -33.30 -2.51
C PRO A 4 -44.80 -32.95 -1.74
N SER A 5 -43.74 -33.74 -1.94
CA SER A 5 -42.39 -33.33 -1.54
C SER A 5 -42.00 -32.10 -2.35
N ALA A 6 -41.85 -30.98 -1.65
CA ALA A 6 -41.13 -29.85 -2.19
C ALA A 6 -39.66 -30.26 -2.30
N ASP A 7 -39.25 -30.69 -3.50
CA ASP A 7 -37.84 -30.72 -3.89
C ASP A 7 -37.35 -29.27 -3.92
N ARG A 8 -36.91 -28.80 -2.74
CA ARG A 8 -35.95 -27.71 -2.65
C ARG A 8 -34.66 -28.23 -3.25
N ALA A 9 -34.53 -28.11 -4.57
CA ALA A 9 -33.25 -28.16 -5.24
C ALA A 9 -32.39 -27.00 -4.69
N THR A 10 -31.62 -27.28 -3.65
CA THR A 10 -30.39 -26.53 -3.37
C THR A 10 -29.52 -26.65 -4.61
N LEU A 11 -29.56 -25.62 -5.47
CA LEU A 11 -28.55 -25.37 -6.48
C LEU A 11 -27.25 -25.02 -5.75
N THR A 12 -26.58 -26.04 -5.19
CA THR A 12 -25.15 -25.98 -4.91
C THR A 12 -24.46 -25.97 -6.26
N THR A 13 -24.38 -24.80 -6.87
CA THR A 13 -23.48 -24.56 -7.99
C THR A 13 -22.07 -24.82 -7.47
N ASN A 14 -21.42 -25.85 -8.00
CA ASN A 14 -20.02 -26.11 -7.70
C ASN A 14 -19.23 -24.82 -7.96
N PRO A 15 -18.29 -24.44 -7.06
CA PRO A 15 -17.53 -23.23 -7.23
C PRO A 15 -16.75 -23.29 -8.55
N ILE A 16 -16.83 -22.23 -9.35
CA ILE A 16 -16.05 -22.11 -10.59
C ILE A 16 -14.57 -22.13 -10.21
N LEU A 17 -13.83 -23.10 -10.76
CA LEU A 17 -12.40 -23.24 -10.59
C LEU A 17 -11.63 -22.69 -11.79
N TRP A 18 -10.47 -22.14 -11.50
CA TRP A 18 -9.57 -21.52 -12.45
C TRP A 18 -8.21 -22.19 -12.42
N GLN A 19 -7.69 -22.50 -13.60
CA GLN A 19 -6.27 -22.80 -13.74
C GLN A 19 -5.54 -21.53 -14.11
N VAL A 20 -4.36 -21.32 -13.53
CA VAL A 20 -3.53 -20.14 -13.72
C VAL A 20 -2.22 -20.56 -14.37
N ASN A 21 -1.76 -19.79 -15.35
CA ASN A 21 -0.45 -19.94 -15.94
C ASN A 21 0.27 -18.59 -15.90
N GLY A 22 1.37 -18.54 -15.15
CA GLY A 22 2.18 -17.35 -14.90
C GLY A 22 3.24 -17.64 -13.83
N ALA A 23 4.28 -16.80 -13.76
CA ALA A 23 5.29 -16.90 -12.72
C ALA A 23 4.62 -16.86 -11.34
N GLY A 24 4.92 -17.82 -10.46
CA GLY A 24 4.34 -17.89 -9.12
C GLY A 24 2.87 -18.36 -9.06
N GLY A 25 2.29 -18.81 -10.17
CA GLY A 25 0.92 -19.36 -10.19
C GLY A 25 0.78 -20.71 -9.49
N PRO A 26 -0.40 -21.04 -8.95
CA PRO A 26 -0.67 -22.30 -8.26
C PRO A 26 -0.61 -23.48 -9.24
N SER A 27 -0.09 -24.61 -8.77
CA SER A 27 0.02 -25.85 -9.56
C SER A 27 -1.31 -26.57 -9.75
N SER A 28 -2.30 -26.29 -8.91
CA SER A 28 -3.66 -26.86 -8.97
C SER A 28 -4.71 -25.80 -9.31
N PRO A 29 -5.90 -26.21 -9.81
CA PRO A 29 -7.03 -25.31 -9.93
C PRO A 29 -7.39 -24.64 -8.60
N VAL A 30 -7.74 -23.36 -8.68
CA VAL A 30 -8.02 -22.50 -7.54
C VAL A 30 -9.33 -21.74 -7.73
N ARG A 31 -9.89 -21.24 -6.64
CA ARG A 31 -11.09 -20.37 -6.69
C ARG A 31 -10.73 -18.94 -7.11
N SER A 32 -11.73 -18.18 -7.55
CA SER A 32 -11.56 -16.77 -7.95
C SER A 32 -10.93 -15.90 -6.86
N ASP A 33 -11.30 -16.09 -5.59
CA ASP A 33 -10.75 -15.34 -4.45
C ASP A 33 -9.24 -15.57 -4.26
N GLN A 34 -8.76 -16.77 -4.55
CA GLN A 34 -7.35 -17.12 -4.49
C GLN A 34 -6.57 -16.51 -5.66
N VAL A 35 -7.15 -16.45 -6.86
CA VAL A 35 -6.55 -15.73 -8.01
C VAL A 35 -6.42 -14.24 -7.70
N LEU A 36 -7.50 -13.63 -7.18
CA LEU A 36 -7.52 -12.22 -6.79
C LEU A 36 -6.50 -11.92 -5.68
N ALA A 37 -6.36 -12.79 -4.68
CA ALA A 37 -5.35 -12.66 -3.64
C ALA A 37 -3.93 -12.63 -4.20
N GLN A 38 -3.63 -13.50 -5.17
CA GLN A 38 -2.31 -13.54 -5.79
C GLN A 38 -2.03 -12.33 -6.69
N ILE A 39 -3.04 -11.83 -7.40
CA ILE A 39 -2.92 -10.58 -8.17
C ILE A 39 -2.66 -9.41 -7.21
N ALA A 40 -3.49 -9.24 -6.19
CA ALA A 40 -3.39 -8.14 -5.23
C ALA A 40 -2.09 -8.16 -4.42
N ALA A 41 -1.47 -9.34 -4.24
CA ALA A 41 -0.17 -9.49 -3.61
C ALA A 41 1.03 -9.34 -4.57
N GLY A 42 0.80 -9.01 -5.85
CA GLY A 42 1.85 -8.90 -6.87
C GLY A 42 2.51 -10.23 -7.25
N ARG A 43 1.89 -11.38 -6.92
CA ARG A 43 2.41 -12.71 -7.30
C ARG A 43 2.05 -13.07 -8.74
N LEU A 44 0.91 -12.59 -9.23
CA LEU A 44 0.53 -12.72 -10.65
C LEU A 44 0.72 -11.38 -11.37
N GLY A 45 1.50 -11.40 -12.45
CA GLY A 45 1.76 -10.24 -13.30
C GLY A 45 0.69 -10.05 -14.39
N PHE A 46 0.74 -8.93 -15.09
CA PHE A 46 -0.18 -8.57 -16.18
C PHE A 46 -0.15 -9.57 -17.35
N ALA A 47 0.96 -10.28 -17.53
CA ALA A 47 1.09 -11.33 -18.55
C ALA A 47 0.51 -12.69 -18.11
N SER A 48 0.12 -12.85 -16.84
CA SER A 48 -0.47 -14.10 -16.36
C SER A 48 -1.78 -14.39 -17.08
N THR A 49 -1.98 -15.65 -17.43
CA THR A 49 -3.18 -16.15 -18.10
C THR A 49 -3.98 -17.05 -17.16
N VAL A 50 -5.27 -17.11 -17.38
CA VAL A 50 -6.22 -17.94 -16.64
C VAL A 50 -7.15 -18.64 -17.60
N ARG A 51 -7.67 -19.81 -17.18
CA ARG A 51 -8.78 -20.48 -17.85
C ARG A 51 -9.74 -21.08 -16.83
N ARG A 52 -11.03 -21.14 -17.17
CA ARG A 52 -12.03 -21.88 -16.39
C ARG A 52 -11.80 -23.38 -16.59
N VAL A 53 -11.89 -24.16 -15.53
CA VAL A 53 -11.77 -25.62 -15.58
C VAL A 53 -13.13 -26.25 -15.89
N PRO A 54 -13.19 -27.34 -16.69
CA PRO A 54 -12.07 -28.01 -17.35
C PRO A 54 -11.64 -27.41 -18.70
N ASP A 55 -12.58 -26.84 -19.46
CA ASP A 55 -12.40 -26.64 -20.91
C ASP A 55 -12.42 -25.17 -21.37
N GLY A 56 -12.23 -24.21 -20.46
CA GLY A 56 -12.18 -22.80 -20.80
C GLY A 56 -10.94 -22.44 -21.64
N PRO A 57 -11.04 -21.45 -22.55
CA PRO A 57 -9.87 -20.94 -23.25
C PRO A 57 -8.94 -20.20 -22.29
N TRP A 58 -7.64 -20.23 -22.58
CA TRP A 58 -6.67 -19.37 -21.92
C TRP A 58 -6.86 -17.92 -22.35
N ALA A 59 -6.93 -17.01 -21.39
CA ALA A 59 -6.98 -15.58 -21.62
C ALA A 59 -6.13 -14.84 -20.59
N ARG A 60 -5.66 -13.63 -20.89
CA ARG A 60 -4.94 -12.80 -19.92
C ARG A 60 -5.85 -12.47 -18.75
N ALA A 61 -5.36 -12.70 -17.53
CA ALA A 61 -6.10 -12.38 -16.31
C ALA A 61 -6.47 -10.89 -16.24
N ALA A 62 -5.55 -10.02 -16.68
CA ALA A 62 -5.78 -8.57 -16.72
C ALA A 62 -6.93 -8.14 -17.64
N ASP A 63 -7.27 -8.95 -18.65
CA ASP A 63 -8.37 -8.66 -19.59
C ASP A 63 -9.71 -9.28 -19.16
N GLN A 64 -9.72 -10.14 -18.12
CA GLN A 64 -10.94 -10.76 -17.61
C GLN A 64 -11.68 -9.82 -16.67
N ARG A 65 -13.01 -9.71 -16.82
CA ARG A 65 -13.85 -8.87 -15.95
C ARG A 65 -13.73 -9.25 -14.47
N GLU A 66 -13.55 -10.54 -14.20
CA GLU A 66 -13.44 -11.14 -12.87
C GLU A 66 -12.16 -10.74 -12.14
N PHE A 67 -11.10 -10.35 -12.85
CA PHE A 67 -9.76 -10.20 -12.28
C PHE A 67 -9.07 -8.88 -12.63
N GLY A 68 -9.36 -8.31 -13.80
CA GLY A 68 -8.67 -7.15 -14.36
C GLY A 68 -8.62 -5.96 -13.43
N TYR A 69 -9.67 -5.75 -12.62
CA TYR A 69 -9.75 -4.63 -11.68
C TYR A 69 -8.74 -4.71 -10.53
N ALA A 70 -8.20 -5.89 -10.23
CA ALA A 70 -7.24 -6.10 -9.14
C ALA A 70 -5.78 -5.80 -9.57
N PHE A 71 -5.52 -5.63 -10.87
CA PHE A 71 -4.20 -5.26 -11.36
C PHE A 71 -3.93 -3.76 -11.18
N PRO A 72 -2.66 -3.34 -10.98
CA PRO A 72 -2.32 -1.92 -11.01
C PRO A 72 -2.68 -1.29 -12.35
N TYR A 73 -3.39 -0.16 -12.33
CA TYR A 73 -3.61 0.62 -13.54
C TYR A 73 -2.39 1.49 -13.82
N VAL A 74 -1.94 1.48 -15.07
CA VAL A 74 -0.79 2.25 -15.53
C VAL A 74 -1.13 2.87 -16.88
N ASN A 75 -1.27 4.19 -16.90
CA ASN A 75 -1.48 5.00 -18.10
C ASN A 75 -0.35 6.01 -18.22
N LEU A 76 0.76 5.53 -18.75
CA LEU A 76 1.96 6.29 -18.95
C LEU A 76 1.99 6.84 -20.38
N PRO A 77 2.39 8.10 -20.58
CA PRO A 77 2.53 8.66 -21.91
C PRO A 77 3.51 7.80 -22.73
N THR A 78 3.03 7.30 -23.87
CA THR A 78 3.83 6.54 -24.83
C THR A 78 4.73 7.53 -25.60
N GLY A 79 6.00 7.62 -25.21
CA GLY A 79 6.92 8.56 -25.85
C GLY A 79 8.36 8.47 -25.36
N LYS A 80 9.29 8.99 -26.17
CA LYS A 80 10.75 9.07 -25.94
C LYS A 80 11.11 9.56 -24.52
N PRO A 81 12.31 9.20 -24.00
CA PRO A 81 12.70 9.49 -22.62
C PRO A 81 12.48 10.96 -22.23
N LYS A 82 12.09 11.15 -20.97
CA LYS A 82 11.80 12.42 -20.29
C LYS A 82 12.56 13.60 -20.91
N ARG A 83 11.83 14.55 -21.51
CA ARG A 83 12.38 15.90 -21.70
C ARG A 83 12.65 16.48 -20.31
N LYS A 84 13.80 17.14 -20.15
CA LYS A 84 14.20 17.83 -18.91
C LYS A 84 13.04 18.75 -18.45
N GLY A 85 12.52 18.51 -17.24
CA GLY A 85 11.45 19.33 -16.65
C GLY A 85 10.03 18.76 -16.75
N GLN A 86 9.79 17.61 -17.37
CA GLN A 86 8.47 16.96 -17.29
C GLN A 86 8.22 16.40 -15.88
N PRO A 87 7.04 16.68 -15.26
CA PRO A 87 6.71 16.17 -13.95
C PRO A 87 6.58 14.64 -13.98
N SER A 88 7.06 13.97 -12.92
CA SER A 88 6.87 12.53 -12.78
C SER A 88 5.36 12.21 -12.67
N PRO A 89 4.87 11.18 -13.38
CA PRO A 89 3.47 10.75 -13.32
C PRO A 89 2.97 10.61 -11.88
N VAL A 90 1.76 11.10 -11.61
CA VAL A 90 1.14 11.08 -10.28
C VAL A 90 0.04 10.03 -10.25
N GLY A 91 -0.08 9.36 -9.11
CA GLY A 91 -1.10 8.36 -8.90
C GLY A 91 -1.42 8.13 -7.44
N LEU A 92 -2.15 7.05 -7.18
CA LEU A 92 -2.65 6.68 -5.87
C LEU A 92 -2.27 5.24 -5.57
N ILE A 93 -1.73 4.99 -4.37
CA ILE A 93 -1.50 3.63 -3.89
C ILE A 93 -2.27 3.42 -2.59
N ALA A 94 -3.02 2.31 -2.57
CA ALA A 94 -3.65 1.75 -1.40
C ALA A 94 -2.95 0.42 -1.06
N MET A 95 -2.54 0.24 0.19
CA MET A 95 -2.01 -1.03 0.69
C MET A 95 -2.80 -1.41 1.93
N ASN A 96 -3.22 -2.67 2.01
CA ASN A 96 -4.05 -3.14 3.10
C ASN A 96 -3.71 -4.59 3.47
N SER A 97 -3.81 -4.92 4.76
CA SER A 97 -3.66 -6.29 5.25
C SER A 97 -4.96 -7.09 5.26
N ASP A 98 -6.09 -6.47 4.90
CA ASP A 98 -7.34 -7.15 4.58
C ASP A 98 -7.53 -7.23 3.06
N LEU A 99 -7.69 -8.46 2.55
CA LEU A 99 -7.88 -8.70 1.12
C LEU A 99 -9.22 -8.14 0.64
N GLY A 100 -10.28 -8.24 1.45
CA GLY A 100 -11.60 -7.74 1.08
C GLY A 100 -11.57 -6.24 0.82
N ARG A 101 -10.93 -5.48 1.72
CA ARG A 101 -10.77 -4.03 1.59
C ARG A 101 -9.84 -3.65 0.44
N ALA A 102 -8.72 -4.35 0.26
CA ALA A 102 -7.83 -4.11 -0.88
C ALA A 102 -8.59 -4.24 -2.22
N LEU A 103 -9.40 -5.29 -2.38
CA LEU A 103 -10.20 -5.51 -3.59
C LEU A 103 -11.35 -4.51 -3.73
N ALA A 104 -12.01 -4.13 -2.62
CA ALA A 104 -13.05 -3.11 -2.63
C ALA A 104 -12.50 -1.76 -3.12
N VAL A 105 -11.36 -1.32 -2.60
CA VAL A 105 -10.68 -0.09 -3.04
C VAL A 105 -10.27 -0.19 -4.51
N ALA A 106 -9.78 -1.36 -4.96
CA ALA A 106 -9.46 -1.57 -6.37
C ALA A 106 -10.70 -1.37 -7.27
N GLY A 107 -11.84 -1.95 -6.89
CA GLY A 107 -13.11 -1.79 -7.60
C GLY A 107 -13.63 -0.36 -7.60
N GLU A 108 -13.52 0.35 -6.46
CA GLU A 108 -13.86 1.78 -6.34
C GLU A 108 -13.02 2.62 -7.31
N LEU A 109 -11.71 2.41 -7.37
CA LEU A 109 -10.79 3.16 -8.24
C LEU A 109 -11.04 2.91 -9.73
N VAL A 110 -11.30 1.66 -10.13
CA VAL A 110 -11.61 1.33 -11.54
C VAL A 110 -12.93 1.96 -11.99
N SER A 111 -13.87 2.09 -11.07
CA SER A 111 -15.21 2.65 -11.32
C SER A 111 -15.25 4.17 -11.23
N ASP A 112 -14.32 4.81 -10.50
CA ASP A 112 -14.27 6.26 -10.33
C ASP A 112 -13.72 6.97 -11.59
N PRO A 113 -14.53 7.80 -12.28
CA PRO A 113 -14.05 8.59 -13.41
C PRO A 113 -12.89 9.52 -13.09
N LYS A 114 -12.78 10.02 -11.83
CA LYS A 114 -11.68 10.89 -11.41
C LYS A 114 -10.38 10.11 -11.25
N ALA A 115 -10.44 8.87 -10.77
CA ALA A 115 -9.27 8.00 -10.67
C ALA A 115 -8.68 7.66 -12.04
N ARG A 116 -9.50 7.60 -13.09
CA ARG A 116 -9.04 7.41 -14.48
C ARG A 116 -8.21 8.58 -15.03
N ASN A 117 -8.29 9.76 -14.41
CA ASN A 117 -7.42 10.89 -14.74
C ASN A 117 -6.03 10.78 -14.11
N LEU A 118 -5.81 9.83 -13.19
CA LEU A 118 -4.48 9.56 -12.64
C LEU A 118 -3.63 8.82 -13.67
N ASN A 119 -2.32 9.02 -13.62
CA ASN A 119 -1.40 8.27 -14.48
C ASN A 119 -1.24 6.82 -14.01
N PHE A 120 -1.47 6.57 -12.73
CA PHE A 120 -1.39 5.21 -12.19
C PHE A 120 -2.25 5.08 -10.93
N PHE A 121 -2.71 3.87 -10.65
CA PHE A 121 -3.16 3.51 -9.31
C PHE A 121 -2.90 2.03 -9.01
N CYS A 122 -2.71 1.70 -7.74
CA CYS A 122 -2.46 0.33 -7.29
C CYS A 122 -3.18 0.12 -5.96
N SER A 123 -3.95 -0.97 -5.84
CA SER A 123 -4.48 -1.43 -4.57
C SER A 123 -3.88 -2.81 -4.28
N ALA A 124 -3.09 -2.90 -3.22
CA ALA A 124 -2.30 -4.08 -2.90
C ALA A 124 -2.73 -4.72 -1.57
N TYR A 125 -2.70 -6.05 -1.56
CA TYR A 125 -2.89 -6.86 -0.37
C TYR A 125 -1.54 -7.31 0.18
N LEU A 126 -1.26 -6.94 1.43
CA LEU A 126 -0.03 -7.25 2.15
C LEU A 126 -0.39 -7.74 3.56
N ASP A 127 -0.42 -9.06 3.77
CA ASP A 127 -0.80 -9.70 5.04
C ASP A 127 0.05 -9.25 6.25
N TRP A 128 1.31 -8.92 6.00
CA TRP A 128 2.26 -8.42 6.98
C TRP A 128 2.18 -6.91 7.26
N LEU A 129 1.31 -6.16 6.56
CA LEU A 129 1.19 -4.71 6.77
C LEU A 129 0.56 -4.41 8.14
N PRO A 130 1.18 -3.55 8.98
CA PRO A 130 0.68 -3.30 10.33
C PRO A 130 -0.60 -2.46 10.34
N ALA A 131 -0.73 -1.48 9.44
CA ALA A 131 -1.89 -0.60 9.30
C ALA A 131 -2.13 -0.23 7.83
N PRO A 132 -3.38 0.06 7.42
CA PRO A 132 -3.67 0.43 6.04
C PRO A 132 -2.95 1.73 5.64
N LEU A 133 -2.54 1.81 4.38
CA LEU A 133 -1.88 2.99 3.82
C LEU A 133 -2.55 3.41 2.52
N LEU A 134 -3.05 4.65 2.47
CA LEU A 134 -3.56 5.28 1.25
C LEU A 134 -2.78 6.58 1.00
N ARG A 135 -2.03 6.66 -0.09
CA ARG A 135 -1.17 7.81 -0.40
C ARG A 135 -1.18 8.14 -1.87
N ARG A 136 -1.18 9.45 -2.17
CA ARG A 136 -0.75 9.93 -3.48
C ARG A 136 0.76 9.89 -3.55
N THR A 137 1.30 9.42 -4.67
CA THR A 137 2.74 9.41 -4.89
C THR A 137 3.07 9.55 -6.37
N HIS A 138 4.36 9.70 -6.66
CA HIS A 138 4.89 9.79 -8.01
C HIS A 138 5.47 8.45 -8.46
N LEU A 139 5.34 8.17 -9.75
CA LEU A 139 5.94 7.01 -10.39
C LEU A 139 7.21 7.43 -11.14
N PHE A 140 8.35 6.88 -10.73
CA PHE A 140 9.66 7.23 -11.29
C PHE A 140 10.13 6.16 -12.26
N GLN A 141 10.42 6.55 -13.51
CA GLN A 141 11.14 5.67 -14.43
C GLN A 141 12.59 5.58 -13.98
N MET A 142 12.98 4.42 -13.47
CA MET A 142 14.32 4.18 -12.97
C MET A 142 15.20 3.57 -14.08
N TRP A 143 14.65 2.63 -14.84
CA TRP A 143 15.28 2.10 -16.05
C TRP A 143 14.26 2.04 -17.19
N ASP A 144 14.68 1.67 -18.40
CA ASP A 144 13.76 1.49 -19.51
C ASP A 144 12.66 0.46 -19.17
N GLY A 145 11.41 0.92 -19.16
CA GLY A 145 10.23 0.18 -18.71
C GLY A 145 10.25 -0.35 -17.27
N PHE A 146 11.18 0.07 -16.41
CA PHE A 146 11.20 -0.28 -14.99
C PHE A 146 10.90 0.96 -14.15
N TRP A 147 9.79 0.91 -13.43
CA TRP A 147 9.26 2.05 -12.69
C TRP A 147 9.15 1.74 -11.20
N ILE A 148 9.36 2.76 -10.36
CA ILE A 148 9.25 2.64 -8.91
C ILE A 148 8.37 3.78 -8.37
N ALA A 149 7.35 3.41 -7.59
CA ALA A 149 6.55 4.33 -6.80
C ALA A 149 6.86 4.13 -5.30
N PRO A 150 7.59 5.08 -4.69
CA PRO A 150 7.86 5.08 -3.24
C PRO A 150 6.66 5.57 -2.44
N ILE A 151 6.39 4.93 -1.30
CA ILE A 151 5.33 5.29 -0.36
C ILE A 151 5.92 5.35 1.03
N VAL A 152 5.85 6.53 1.65
CA VAL A 152 6.32 6.73 3.02
C VAL A 152 5.17 6.48 3.99
N GLU A 153 5.39 5.66 5.01
CA GLU A 153 4.42 5.40 6.07
C GLU A 153 4.05 6.70 6.81
N SER A 154 5.08 7.44 7.22
CA SER A 154 4.98 8.72 7.92
C SER A 154 6.06 9.69 7.46
N GLY A 155 5.69 10.94 7.17
CA GLY A 155 6.66 11.99 6.84
C GLY A 155 7.54 12.41 8.04
N ALA A 156 7.16 12.00 9.25
CA ALA A 156 7.88 12.30 10.48
C ALA A 156 8.11 11.02 11.30
N VAL A 157 9.25 10.96 11.98
CA VAL A 157 9.66 9.81 12.79
C VAL A 157 10.15 10.29 14.16
N LYS A 158 9.94 9.46 15.18
CA LYS A 158 10.48 9.71 16.52
C LYS A 158 11.99 9.43 16.54
N PRO A 159 12.77 10.12 17.39
CA PRO A 159 14.19 9.79 17.60
C PRO A 159 14.38 8.31 17.93
N GLY A 160 15.34 7.65 17.29
CA GLY A 160 15.61 6.22 17.47
C GLY A 160 14.60 5.27 16.81
N GLY A 161 13.55 5.80 16.16
CA GLY A 161 12.59 5.04 15.39
C GLY A 161 13.06 4.74 13.96
N TRP A 162 12.10 4.40 13.09
CA TRP A 162 12.33 4.02 11.70
C TRP A 162 11.40 4.77 10.76
N LEU A 163 11.93 5.23 9.64
CA LEU A 163 11.14 5.63 8.48
C LEU A 163 10.90 4.39 7.61
N ASN A 164 9.67 3.89 7.62
CA ASN A 164 9.28 2.79 6.76
C ASN A 164 8.87 3.30 5.37
N LEU A 165 9.50 2.72 4.35
CA LEU A 165 9.30 3.04 2.95
C LEU A 165 8.89 1.77 2.21
N TYR A 166 7.77 1.84 1.51
CA TYR A 166 7.28 0.80 0.63
C TYR A 166 7.59 1.20 -0.81
N LEU A 167 8.23 0.31 -1.55
CA LEU A 167 8.67 0.51 -2.92
C LEU A 167 7.84 -0.38 -3.83
N VAL A 168 6.88 0.20 -4.54
CA VAL A 168 6.13 -0.51 -5.58
C VAL A 168 6.95 -0.46 -6.85
N ALA A 169 7.49 -1.60 -7.27
CA ALA A 169 8.28 -1.73 -8.48
C ALA A 169 7.46 -2.39 -9.58
N LEU A 170 7.53 -1.87 -10.80
CA LEU A 170 6.84 -2.40 -11.97
C LEU A 170 7.84 -2.63 -13.11
N ASN A 171 7.83 -3.85 -13.64
CA ASN A 171 8.46 -4.18 -14.92
C ASN A 171 7.39 -4.19 -16.00
N LEU A 172 7.41 -3.21 -16.89
CA LEU A 172 6.46 -3.05 -18.01
C LEU A 172 7.07 -3.47 -19.35
N LYS A 173 8.10 -4.32 -19.32
CA LYS A 173 8.72 -4.92 -20.51
C LYS A 173 8.36 -6.40 -20.63
N ASP A 174 8.56 -6.91 -21.83
CA ASP A 174 8.41 -8.31 -22.25
C ASP A 174 9.59 -9.21 -21.84
N ARG A 175 10.58 -8.67 -21.14
CA ARG A 175 11.74 -9.40 -20.62
C ARG A 175 11.87 -9.24 -19.10
N GLU A 176 12.45 -10.25 -18.46
CA GLU A 176 12.81 -10.18 -17.05
C GLU A 176 13.79 -9.02 -16.81
N GLN A 177 13.65 -8.35 -15.66
CA GLN A 177 14.59 -7.32 -15.23
C GLN A 177 15.06 -7.56 -13.81
N GLN A 178 16.38 -7.56 -13.64
CA GLN A 178 17.04 -7.59 -12.35
C GLN A 178 17.72 -6.24 -12.10
N ARG A 179 17.28 -5.52 -11.08
CA ARG A 179 17.65 -4.12 -10.82
C ARG A 179 17.90 -3.89 -9.33
N THR A 180 18.90 -3.09 -9.02
CA THR A 180 19.21 -2.71 -7.64
C THR A 180 19.30 -1.21 -7.52
N LEU A 181 18.63 -0.67 -6.50
CA LEU A 181 18.76 0.72 -6.09
C LEU A 181 19.95 0.89 -5.13
N ARG A 182 20.60 2.05 -5.22
CA ARG A 182 21.56 2.53 -4.25
C ARG A 182 20.93 3.63 -3.42
N ALA A 183 20.88 3.43 -2.11
CA ALA A 183 20.53 4.48 -1.16
C ALA A 183 21.77 5.31 -0.80
N SER A 184 21.55 6.59 -0.53
CA SER A 184 22.54 7.58 -0.10
C SER A 184 21.88 8.63 0.80
N ASP A 185 22.67 9.50 1.42
CA ASP A 185 22.30 10.54 2.39
C ASP A 185 21.82 10.01 3.76
N ALA A 186 21.18 8.83 3.80
CA ALA A 186 20.82 8.13 5.03
C ALA A 186 21.12 6.63 4.92
N PRO A 187 21.46 5.96 6.05
CA PRO A 187 21.66 4.52 6.06
C PRO A 187 20.35 3.77 5.81
N ILE A 188 20.45 2.57 5.24
CA ILE A 188 19.35 1.59 5.20
C ILE A 188 19.64 0.55 6.26
N ALA A 189 18.61 0.10 6.97
CA ALA A 189 18.70 -0.97 7.96
C ALA A 189 19.51 -2.16 7.40
N GLU A 190 20.46 -2.68 8.18
CA GLU A 190 21.48 -3.63 7.70
C GLU A 190 20.86 -4.88 7.05
N GLY A 191 19.80 -5.42 7.64
CA GLY A 191 19.05 -6.57 7.12
C GLY A 191 18.11 -6.27 5.94
N MET A 192 17.92 -5.01 5.54
CA MET A 192 16.96 -4.62 4.50
C MET A 192 17.60 -4.15 3.20
N ARG A 193 18.94 -4.14 3.11
CA ARG A 193 19.63 -3.75 1.86
C ARG A 193 19.26 -4.67 0.68
N GLY A 194 18.96 -5.93 0.95
CA GLY A 194 18.46 -6.88 -0.05
C GLY A 194 17.14 -6.43 -0.69
N SER A 195 16.27 -5.77 0.08
CA SER A 195 14.98 -5.20 -0.36
C SER A 195 15.12 -3.94 -1.23
N LEU A 196 16.33 -3.60 -1.66
CA LEU A 196 16.58 -2.64 -2.75
C LEU A 196 16.87 -3.33 -4.08
N SER A 197 16.92 -4.67 -4.08
CA SER A 197 17.13 -5.48 -5.28
C SER A 197 15.82 -6.15 -5.70
N PHE A 198 15.47 -5.94 -6.96
CA PHE A 198 14.26 -6.40 -7.58
C PHE A 198 14.63 -7.39 -8.70
N ALA A 199 13.99 -8.55 -8.70
CA ALA A 199 13.99 -9.48 -9.82
C ALA A 199 12.53 -9.67 -10.24
N LEU A 200 12.15 -9.05 -11.37
CA LEU A 200 10.77 -9.01 -11.82
C LEU A 200 10.62 -9.70 -13.18
N PRO A 201 9.75 -10.72 -13.29
CA PRO A 201 9.34 -11.28 -14.58
C PRO A 201 8.79 -10.22 -15.54
N PRO A 202 8.67 -10.54 -16.84
CA PRO A 202 7.98 -9.69 -17.80
C PRO A 202 6.60 -9.25 -17.30
N TYR A 203 6.25 -7.98 -17.50
CA TYR A 203 4.94 -7.42 -17.16
C TYR A 203 4.46 -7.81 -15.76
N SER A 204 5.28 -7.56 -14.74
CA SER A 204 4.98 -7.90 -13.34
C SER A 204 5.25 -6.72 -12.41
N TRP A 205 4.81 -6.85 -11.16
CA TRP A 205 5.01 -5.83 -10.14
C TRP A 205 5.20 -6.48 -8.77
N THR A 206 5.83 -5.75 -7.85
CA THR A 206 5.99 -6.20 -6.46
C THR A 206 6.06 -5.02 -5.52
N ILE A 207 5.92 -5.27 -4.22
CA ILE A 207 6.14 -4.30 -3.16
C ILE A 207 7.22 -4.83 -2.24
N GLN A 208 8.27 -4.03 -2.04
CA GLN A 208 9.30 -4.29 -1.05
C GLN A 208 9.30 -3.19 0.00
N MET A 209 9.60 -3.54 1.24
CA MET A 209 9.75 -2.58 2.33
C MET A 209 11.23 -2.41 2.67
N VAL A 210 11.63 -1.17 2.90
CA VAL A 210 12.91 -0.81 3.51
C VAL A 210 12.68 0.18 4.64
N SER A 211 13.56 0.14 5.63
CA SER A 211 13.52 1.05 6.76
C SER A 211 14.81 1.86 6.84
N VAL A 212 14.67 3.16 7.07
CA VAL A 212 15.77 4.09 7.35
C VAL A 212 15.76 4.38 8.86
N PRO A 213 16.81 4.03 9.61
CA PRO A 213 16.86 4.34 11.04
C PRO A 213 17.00 5.85 11.27
N ALA A 214 16.23 6.37 12.23
CA ALA A 214 16.24 7.77 12.63
C ALA A 214 17.36 8.05 13.65
N THR A 215 18.62 7.90 13.23
CA THR A 215 19.82 8.11 14.08
C THR A 215 20.37 9.53 14.05
N GLY A 216 19.84 10.40 13.18
CA GLY A 216 20.25 11.80 13.08
C GLY A 216 19.72 12.67 14.22
N ALA A 217 20.22 13.91 14.30
CA ALA A 217 19.67 14.94 15.19
C ALA A 217 18.24 15.33 14.76
N PRO A 218 17.42 15.94 15.63
CA PRO A 218 16.12 16.48 15.25
C PRO A 218 16.19 17.44 14.05
N GLY A 219 15.18 17.43 13.19
CA GLY A 219 15.08 18.28 12.00
C GLY A 219 14.79 17.50 10.73
N PHE A 220 14.92 18.18 9.58
CA PHE A 220 14.67 17.57 8.27
C PHE A 220 15.89 16.82 7.75
N HIS A 221 15.65 15.59 7.32
CA HIS A 221 16.62 14.68 6.72
C HIS A 221 16.17 14.28 5.34
N LYS A 222 17.11 13.74 4.58
CA LYS A 222 16.90 13.31 3.21
C LYS A 222 17.49 11.91 3.02
N VAL A 223 16.79 11.09 2.25
CA VAL A 223 17.34 9.84 1.69
C VAL A 223 17.17 9.86 0.17
N SER A 224 18.22 9.51 -0.54
CA SER A 224 18.26 9.52 -2.01
C SER A 224 18.43 8.11 -2.55
N PHE A 225 17.57 7.73 -3.49
CA PHE A 225 17.62 6.44 -4.19
C PHE A 225 18.01 6.66 -5.65
N LYS A 226 19.09 6.01 -6.09
CA LYS A 226 19.63 6.12 -7.44
C LYS A 226 19.84 4.75 -8.07
N THR A 227 19.90 4.73 -9.39
CA THR A 227 20.28 3.52 -10.13
C THR A 227 21.80 3.27 -10.08
N ARG A 228 22.21 2.00 -10.10
CA ARG A 228 23.62 1.61 -10.19
C ARG A 228 24.11 1.83 -11.62
N SER A 229 24.84 2.90 -11.91
CA SER A 229 25.59 3.04 -13.17
C SER A 229 27.04 3.43 -12.88
N GLY A 230 28.00 2.75 -13.53
CA GLY A 230 29.44 2.97 -13.37
C GLY A 230 29.98 4.26 -14.00
N ALA A 231 29.11 5.23 -14.33
CA ALA A 231 29.47 6.47 -15.01
C ALA A 231 29.08 7.73 -14.21
N GLU A 232 29.02 7.65 -12.87
CA GLU A 232 28.75 8.82 -12.02
C GLU A 232 30.04 9.58 -11.66
N ARG A 233 30.66 10.26 -12.64
CA ARG A 233 31.74 11.24 -12.37
C ARG A 233 31.44 12.68 -12.77
N ALA A 234 30.21 13.02 -13.15
CA ALA A 234 29.86 14.41 -13.45
C ALA A 234 28.33 14.64 -13.46
N ALA A 235 27.69 14.76 -12.29
CA ALA A 235 26.35 15.35 -12.21
C ALA A 235 26.04 15.84 -10.79
N THR A 236 26.76 16.86 -10.35
CA THR A 236 26.30 17.70 -9.23
C THR A 236 25.31 18.70 -9.81
N ALA A 237 24.01 18.42 -9.68
CA ALA A 237 22.97 19.37 -10.03
C ALA A 237 22.02 19.54 -8.85
N VAL A 238 22.17 20.70 -8.20
CA VAL A 238 21.29 21.26 -7.18
C VAL A 238 19.86 21.28 -7.74
N ALA A 239 18.95 20.61 -7.05
CA ALA A 239 17.53 20.78 -7.28
C ALA A 239 16.96 21.52 -6.07
N VAL A 240 16.77 22.84 -6.23
CA VAL A 240 15.99 23.68 -5.31
C VAL A 240 14.53 23.49 -5.67
N GLY A 241 13.80 22.80 -4.81
CA GLY A 241 12.36 22.65 -4.86
C GLY A 241 11.80 22.71 -3.44
N VAL A 242 11.25 23.86 -3.11
CA VAL A 242 10.38 24.18 -1.96
C VAL A 242 8.99 23.55 -2.29
N LEU A 243 8.21 22.81 -1.50
CA LEU A 243 7.90 22.78 -0.06
C LEU A 243 7.05 21.52 0.29
N THR A 244 6.87 21.27 1.59
CA THR A 244 5.94 20.31 2.28
C THR A 244 6.31 18.82 2.31
N LEU A 245 6.32 18.26 3.53
CA LEU A 245 6.56 16.86 3.89
C LEU A 245 5.96 15.89 2.85
N GLY A 246 6.79 15.04 2.26
CA GLY A 246 6.40 14.07 1.23
C GLY A 246 6.68 14.46 -0.24
N SER A 247 7.47 15.50 -0.49
CA SER A 247 7.79 15.95 -1.86
C SER A 247 9.08 15.31 -2.41
N PHE A 248 9.01 14.91 -3.68
CA PHE A 248 10.07 14.19 -4.39
C PHE A 248 10.89 15.12 -5.27
N VAL A 249 12.20 15.12 -5.09
CA VAL A 249 13.10 15.94 -5.90
C VAL A 249 13.88 15.05 -6.87
N TYR A 250 13.70 15.28 -8.18
CA TYR A 250 14.48 14.63 -9.24
C TYR A 250 15.83 15.35 -9.42
N ALA A 251 16.94 14.60 -9.44
CA ALA A 251 18.26 15.12 -9.82
C ALA A 251 18.56 14.77 -11.29
N PRO A 252 18.85 15.75 -12.17
CA PRO A 252 19.20 15.49 -13.57
C PRO A 252 20.50 14.69 -13.72
N GLY A 253 20.53 13.72 -14.64
CA GLY A 253 21.75 12.97 -15.03
C GLY A 253 21.91 11.57 -14.43
N SER A 254 21.10 11.23 -13.43
CA SER A 254 21.00 9.88 -12.84
C SER A 254 19.53 9.54 -12.65
N SER A 255 19.05 8.39 -13.12
CA SER A 255 17.70 7.93 -12.78
C SER A 255 17.61 7.74 -11.25
N GLY A 256 16.72 8.50 -10.59
CA GLY A 256 16.70 8.61 -9.13
C GLY A 256 15.50 9.38 -8.58
N PHE A 257 15.24 9.21 -7.28
CA PHE A 257 14.29 10.03 -6.52
C PHE A 257 14.81 10.26 -5.10
N ASN A 258 14.34 11.34 -4.50
CA ASN A 258 14.70 11.74 -3.14
C ASN A 258 13.44 11.78 -2.27
N LEU A 259 13.61 11.44 -1.00
CA LEU A 259 12.58 11.56 0.03
C LEU A 259 13.10 12.46 1.15
N GLN A 260 12.25 13.37 1.60
CA GLN A 260 12.48 14.17 2.79
C GLN A 260 11.60 13.66 3.93
N PHE A 261 12.17 13.57 5.13
CA PHE A 261 11.46 13.21 6.35
C PHE A 261 11.95 14.05 7.53
N GLU A 262 11.14 14.17 8.57
CA GLU A 262 11.46 14.91 9.79
C GLU A 262 11.77 13.94 10.93
N ILE A 263 12.91 14.08 11.59
CA ILE A 263 13.15 13.49 12.91
C ILE A 263 12.64 14.50 13.94
N LEU A 264 11.61 14.12 14.70
CA LEU A 264 10.98 15.02 15.67
C LEU A 264 11.95 15.39 16.80
N ALA A 265 11.81 16.61 17.33
CA ALA A 265 12.47 16.98 18.58
C ALA A 265 11.97 16.11 19.74
N PRO A 266 12.81 15.82 20.76
CA PRO A 266 12.41 14.98 21.91
C PRO A 266 11.13 15.46 22.61
N GLU A 267 10.96 16.78 22.75
CA GLU A 267 9.79 17.39 23.38
C GLU A 267 8.54 17.12 22.55
N THR A 268 8.60 17.37 21.24
CA THR A 268 7.51 17.07 20.30
C THR A 268 7.20 15.58 20.26
N SER A 269 8.22 14.72 20.29
CA SER A 269 8.07 13.27 20.30
C SER A 269 7.29 12.78 21.52
N ARG A 270 7.55 13.34 22.72
CA ARG A 270 6.81 13.01 23.95
C ARG A 270 5.35 13.46 23.88
N VAL A 271 5.10 14.65 23.33
CA VAL A 271 3.73 15.14 23.11
C VAL A 271 2.98 14.23 22.15
N VAL A 272 3.58 13.89 21.01
CA VAL A 272 3.01 12.96 20.03
C VAL A 272 2.70 11.61 20.69
N GLU A 273 3.64 11.03 21.43
CA GLU A 273 3.42 9.76 22.14
C GLU A 273 2.29 9.82 23.18
N SER A 274 2.16 10.94 23.90
CA SER A 274 1.05 11.12 24.85
C SER A 274 -0.32 11.09 24.16
N TRP A 275 -0.42 11.68 22.96
CA TRP A 275 -1.65 11.72 22.18
C TRP A 275 -1.94 10.40 21.46
N GLU A 276 -0.91 9.69 21.01
CA GLU A 276 -1.06 8.30 20.54
C GLU A 276 -1.65 7.41 21.65
N ASN A 277 -1.10 7.50 22.86
CA ASN A 277 -1.59 6.76 24.03
C ASN A 277 -3.03 7.18 24.39
N PHE A 278 -3.33 8.48 24.37
CA PHE A 278 -4.69 8.98 24.59
C PHE A 278 -5.67 8.41 23.57
N ALA A 279 -5.33 8.41 22.27
CA ALA A 279 -6.19 7.88 21.22
C ALA A 279 -6.45 6.37 21.40
N VAL A 280 -5.42 5.59 21.72
CA VAL A 280 -5.57 4.16 22.01
C VAL A 280 -6.44 3.92 23.25
N GLN A 281 -6.28 4.72 24.31
CA GLN A 281 -7.14 4.65 25.50
C GLN A 281 -8.59 5.04 25.18
N ALA A 282 -8.81 6.06 24.36
CA ALA A 282 -10.14 6.44 23.90
C ALA A 282 -10.80 5.32 23.08
N ALA A 283 -10.04 4.67 22.19
CA ALA A 283 -10.51 3.50 21.46
C ALA A 283 -10.85 2.34 22.42
N ASN A 284 -9.99 2.05 23.41
CA ASN A 284 -10.23 1.04 24.43
C ASN A 284 -11.54 1.28 25.20
N LYS A 285 -11.80 2.53 25.61
CA LYS A 285 -13.05 2.92 26.28
C LYS A 285 -14.30 2.69 25.43
N ARG A 286 -14.19 2.79 24.09
CA ARG A 286 -15.31 2.49 23.19
C ARG A 286 -15.67 1.01 23.18
N PHE A 287 -14.67 0.12 23.21
CA PHE A 287 -14.90 -1.32 23.40
C PHE A 287 -15.55 -1.62 24.75
N GLU A 288 -15.08 -0.99 25.82
CA GLU A 288 -15.64 -1.16 27.18
C GLU A 288 -17.10 -0.68 27.25
N ALA A 289 -17.40 0.50 26.70
CA ALA A 289 -18.75 1.05 26.66
C ALA A 289 -19.72 0.21 25.81
N ALA A 290 -19.21 -0.47 24.79
CA ALA A 290 -19.98 -1.39 23.95
C ALA A 290 -20.06 -2.83 24.52
N HIS A 291 -19.45 -3.09 25.68
CA HIS A 291 -19.29 -4.45 26.24
C HIS A 291 -18.72 -5.45 25.23
N ALA A 292 -17.78 -4.99 24.39
CA ALA A 292 -17.24 -5.75 23.27
C ALA A 292 -15.80 -6.18 23.52
N THR A 293 -15.51 -7.44 23.19
CA THR A 293 -14.15 -8.02 23.28
C THR A 293 -13.51 -8.23 21.89
N ALA A 294 -14.26 -7.97 20.82
CA ALA A 294 -13.82 -8.14 19.45
C ALA A 294 -14.63 -7.29 18.46
N LEU A 295 -14.13 -7.20 17.22
CA LEU A 295 -14.88 -6.75 16.05
C LEU A 295 -15.26 -7.94 15.16
N SER A 296 -16.39 -7.80 14.47
CA SER A 296 -16.72 -8.65 13.32
C SER A 296 -15.95 -8.18 12.10
N ASP A 297 -15.26 -9.09 11.42
CA ASP A 297 -14.77 -8.81 10.07
C ASP A 297 -15.89 -8.95 9.02
N SER A 298 -15.59 -8.56 7.78
CA SER A 298 -16.52 -8.59 6.64
C SER A 298 -16.94 -10.01 6.21
N ARG A 299 -16.28 -11.05 6.74
CA ARG A 299 -16.53 -12.48 6.48
C ARG A 299 -17.12 -13.19 7.71
N GLY A 300 -17.50 -12.45 8.76
CA GLY A 300 -18.02 -13.01 10.00
C GLY A 300 -16.96 -13.61 10.92
N GLY A 301 -15.68 -13.39 10.65
CA GLY A 301 -14.57 -13.72 11.54
C GLY A 301 -14.47 -12.75 12.70
N ARG A 302 -13.85 -13.21 13.79
CA ARG A 302 -13.67 -12.44 15.03
C ARG A 302 -12.26 -11.85 15.08
N ILE A 303 -12.16 -10.53 15.16
CA ILE A 303 -10.89 -9.81 15.36
C ILE A 303 -10.79 -9.37 16.82
N PRO A 304 -9.88 -9.93 17.63
CA PRO A 304 -9.74 -9.58 19.03
C PRO A 304 -9.45 -8.09 19.24
N LYS A 305 -10.06 -7.49 20.27
CA LYS A 305 -9.85 -6.09 20.68
C LYS A 305 -8.37 -5.71 20.73
N GLU A 306 -7.52 -6.52 21.34
CA GLU A 306 -6.08 -6.23 21.46
C GLU A 306 -5.40 -6.13 20.09
N SER A 307 -5.76 -6.98 19.14
CA SER A 307 -5.26 -6.90 17.76
C SER A 307 -5.72 -5.62 17.06
N VAL A 308 -6.96 -5.18 17.30
CA VAL A 308 -7.47 -3.90 16.78
C VAL A 308 -6.69 -2.73 17.37
N LEU A 309 -6.50 -2.68 18.69
CA LEU A 309 -5.78 -1.60 19.37
C LEU A 309 -4.30 -1.54 18.96
N GLN A 310 -3.65 -2.69 18.77
CA GLN A 310 -2.27 -2.76 18.29
C GLN A 310 -2.11 -2.22 16.86
N ARG A 311 -3.03 -2.58 15.95
CA ARG A 311 -3.02 -2.07 14.57
C ARG A 311 -3.39 -0.59 14.52
N PHE A 312 -4.36 -0.16 15.34
CA PHE A 312 -4.72 1.25 15.48
C PHE A 312 -3.53 2.08 15.97
N ARG A 313 -2.75 1.58 16.93
CA ARG A 313 -1.50 2.24 17.35
C ARG A 313 -0.54 2.43 16.17
N SER A 314 -0.42 1.44 15.29
CA SER A 314 0.44 1.54 14.10
C SER A 314 -0.11 2.51 13.06
N TYR A 315 -1.42 2.70 12.99
CA TYR A 315 -2.08 3.69 12.13
C TYR A 315 -1.83 5.13 12.60
N LEU A 316 -1.65 5.35 13.91
CA LEU A 316 -1.37 6.66 14.52
C LEU A 316 0.08 7.12 14.30
N THR A 317 0.48 7.28 13.04
CA THR A 317 1.86 7.67 12.71
C THR A 317 2.21 9.06 13.25
N PRO A 318 3.49 9.36 13.56
CA PRO A 318 3.88 10.64 14.14
C PRO A 318 3.45 11.85 13.30
N ALA A 319 3.52 11.76 11.97
CA ALA A 319 3.06 12.81 11.07
C ALA A 319 1.53 13.03 11.12
N LEU A 320 0.74 11.96 11.28
CA LEU A 320 -0.71 12.06 11.43
C LEU A 320 -1.06 12.80 12.73
N VAL A 321 -0.47 12.37 13.85
CA VAL A 321 -0.69 12.96 15.17
C VAL A 321 -0.23 14.42 15.20
N ALA A 322 0.98 14.71 14.72
CA ALA A 322 1.48 16.08 14.63
C ALA A 322 0.62 16.96 13.70
N GLY A 323 0.06 16.39 12.63
CA GLY A 323 -0.87 17.07 11.73
C GLY A 323 -2.17 17.45 12.43
N VAL A 324 -2.78 16.53 13.18
CA VAL A 324 -3.98 16.78 14.00
C VAL A 324 -3.72 17.86 15.04
N LEU A 325 -2.58 17.81 15.73
CA LEU A 325 -2.22 18.80 16.76
C LEU A 325 -1.97 20.20 16.21
N LYS A 326 -1.53 20.31 14.96
CA LYS A 326 -1.32 21.59 14.26
C LYS A 326 -2.62 22.13 13.65
N ASP A 327 -3.64 21.30 13.46
CA ASP A 327 -4.93 21.72 12.91
C ASP A 327 -5.79 22.39 13.99
N ASN A 328 -5.80 23.73 13.99
CA ASN A 328 -6.56 24.53 14.95
C ASN A 328 -8.07 24.55 14.69
N ARG A 329 -8.59 23.80 13.70
CA ARG A 329 -10.03 23.79 13.38
C ARG A 329 -10.88 23.07 14.43
N ARG A 330 -10.31 22.09 15.14
CA ARG A 330 -11.01 21.34 16.18
C ARG A 330 -10.08 21.02 17.34
N PRO A 331 -10.59 21.03 18.58
CA PRO A 331 -9.84 20.57 19.74
C PRO A 331 -9.37 19.11 19.55
N PRO A 332 -8.09 18.78 19.82
CA PRO A 332 -7.58 17.44 19.57
C PRO A 332 -8.32 16.32 20.30
N ASP A 333 -8.81 16.59 21.51
CA ASP A 333 -9.66 15.71 22.33
C ASP A 333 -10.98 15.32 21.63
N GLN A 334 -11.46 16.10 20.67
CA GLN A 334 -12.63 15.76 19.85
C GLN A 334 -12.27 14.99 18.58
N VAL A 335 -11.02 15.10 18.10
CA VAL A 335 -10.56 14.48 16.85
C VAL A 335 -10.03 13.07 17.09
N PHE A 336 -9.14 12.91 18.08
CA PHE A 336 -8.49 11.61 18.36
C PHE A 336 -9.47 10.44 18.59
N PRO A 337 -10.61 10.61 19.29
CA PRO A 337 -11.58 9.53 19.45
C PRO A 337 -12.23 9.06 18.13
N ARG A 338 -12.29 9.94 17.12
CA ARG A 338 -12.87 9.65 15.80
C ARG A 338 -11.88 8.96 14.85
N LEU A 339 -10.58 9.06 15.12
CA LEU A 339 -9.55 8.38 14.30
C LEU A 339 -9.72 6.85 14.30
N LEU A 340 -10.35 6.28 15.33
CA LEU A 340 -10.69 4.86 15.32
C LEU A 340 -11.67 4.53 14.17
N ASP A 341 -12.69 5.36 13.94
CA ASP A 341 -13.66 5.12 12.87
C ASP A 341 -13.01 5.26 11.49
N GLU A 342 -12.12 6.25 11.33
CA GLU A 342 -11.33 6.41 10.11
C GLU A 342 -10.42 5.20 9.86
N PHE A 343 -9.71 4.74 10.89
CA PHE A 343 -8.88 3.54 10.82
C PHE A 343 -9.69 2.30 10.43
N LEU A 344 -10.85 2.07 11.03
CA LEU A 344 -11.70 0.91 10.73
C LEU A 344 -12.32 1.00 9.34
N PHE A 345 -12.63 2.20 8.86
CA PHE A 345 -13.03 2.40 7.47
C PHE A 345 -11.88 2.10 6.49
N ASP A 346 -10.68 2.60 6.77
CA ASP A 346 -9.52 2.37 5.91
C ASP A 346 -9.10 0.90 5.92
N TRP A 347 -9.15 0.24 7.08
CA TRP A 347 -8.74 -1.16 7.23
C TRP A 347 -9.80 -2.14 6.73
N LEU A 348 -11.06 -1.97 7.12
CA LEU A 348 -12.13 -2.97 6.95
C LEU A 348 -13.33 -2.46 6.12
N GLY A 349 -13.39 -1.16 5.81
CA GLY A 349 -14.54 -0.56 5.12
C GLY A 349 -15.75 -0.29 6.03
N LEU A 350 -15.58 -0.36 7.34
CA LEU A 350 -16.65 -0.15 8.32
C LEU A 350 -16.97 1.33 8.50
N LYS A 351 -18.23 1.72 8.26
CA LYS A 351 -18.71 3.09 8.47
C LYS A 351 -19.13 3.28 9.93
N GLY A 352 -18.16 3.54 10.80
CA GLY A 352 -18.36 3.72 12.24
C GLY A 352 -18.22 2.41 13.02
N ALA A 353 -17.56 2.47 14.17
CA ALA A 353 -17.21 1.29 14.97
C ALA A 353 -18.42 0.64 15.67
N GLU A 354 -19.49 1.41 15.93
CA GLU A 354 -20.62 0.98 16.75
C GLU A 354 -21.36 -0.24 16.17
N GLY A 355 -21.49 -0.32 14.85
CA GLY A 355 -22.13 -1.45 14.17
C GLY A 355 -21.22 -2.69 14.01
N ALA A 356 -19.95 -2.60 14.40
CA ALA A 356 -18.97 -3.67 14.21
C ALA A 356 -18.55 -4.35 15.51
N PHE A 357 -18.91 -3.77 16.67
CA PHE A 357 -18.63 -4.34 17.98
C PHE A 357 -19.45 -5.61 18.21
N LEU A 358 -18.77 -6.68 18.62
CA LEU A 358 -19.41 -7.92 19.02
C LEU A 358 -19.51 -7.95 20.54
N SER A 359 -20.73 -7.80 21.05
CA SER A 359 -21.07 -8.05 22.46
C SER A 359 -20.98 -9.54 22.77
N GLU A 360 -20.60 -9.88 23.99
CA GLU A 360 -20.75 -11.24 24.51
C GLU A 360 -22.11 -11.43 25.20
#